data_AF-A0AAW2HNJ7-F1
#
_entry.id   AF-A0AAW2HNJ7-F1
#
_cell.length_a   1.000
_cell.length_b   1.000
_cell.length_c   1.000
_cell.angle_alpha   90.00
_cell.angle_beta   90.00
_cell.angle_gamma   90.00
#
_symmetry.space_group_name_H-M   'P 1'
#
loop_
_entity.id
_entity.type
_entity.pdbx_description
1 polymer ?
#
loop_
_entity_poly.entity_id
_entity_poly.type
_entity_poly.pdbx_seq_one_letter_code
_entity_poly.pdbx_strand_id
1 'polypeptide(L)'
;MALLMGRSIRVLGYGIATGQKSFISTSGSCMIKWRYEQDIEPNPNRYGPLTQKPDYSFVDGRPVPIGVKAYKRMKLQEKLCERIVTLSGEIDFAIDRYNKKKEEEEMFKKHMIESKLKSKGDKLQ
;
A
#
# COMPACT_ATOMS: atom_id res chain seq x y z
N MET A 1 0.60 -46.90 -33.06
CA MET A 1 1.03 -45.77 -32.23
C MET A 1 0.59 -46.05 -30.80
N ALA A 2 1.49 -46.58 -29.99
CA ALA A 2 1.22 -47.13 -28.67
C ALA A 2 1.07 -46.02 -27.62
N LEU A 3 -0.04 -46.05 -26.89
CA LEU A 3 -0.38 -45.17 -25.79
C LEU A 3 0.37 -45.66 -24.53
N LEU A 4 1.53 -45.06 -24.26
CA LEU A 4 2.29 -45.34 -23.03
C LEU A 4 1.66 -44.60 -21.85
N MET A 5 1.00 -45.36 -20.99
CA MET A 5 0.51 -44.95 -19.68
C MET A 5 1.68 -44.44 -18.82
N GLY A 6 1.66 -43.14 -18.50
CA GLY A 6 2.61 -42.51 -17.58
C GLY A 6 2.45 -43.07 -16.17
N ARG A 7 3.51 -43.74 -15.69
CA ARG A 7 3.61 -44.30 -14.33
C ARG A 7 3.74 -43.16 -13.32
N SER A 8 2.77 -43.04 -12.42
CA SER A 8 2.81 -42.16 -11.26
C SER A 8 3.90 -42.64 -10.28
N ILE A 9 4.99 -41.87 -10.15
CA ILE A 9 5.98 -42.03 -9.09
C ILE A 9 5.47 -41.24 -7.88
N ARG A 10 4.96 -41.95 -6.88
CA ARG A 10 4.72 -41.38 -5.54
C ARG A 10 6.06 -41.35 -4.82
N VAL A 11 6.65 -40.16 -4.70
CA VAL A 11 7.78 -39.94 -3.79
C VAL A 11 7.20 -39.91 -2.37
N LEU A 12 7.44 -40.96 -1.61
CA LEU A 12 7.19 -41.00 -0.17
C LEU A 12 8.15 -40.01 0.51
N GLY A 13 7.68 -38.80 0.77
CA GLY A 13 8.38 -37.83 1.60
C GLY A 13 8.39 -38.29 3.05
N TYR A 14 9.58 -38.59 3.57
CA TYR A 14 9.82 -38.76 5.00
C TYR A 14 9.56 -37.42 5.70
N GLY A 15 8.42 -37.31 6.37
CA GLY A 15 8.10 -36.17 7.22
C GLY A 15 8.95 -36.22 8.49
N ILE A 16 10.01 -35.42 8.54
CA ILE A 16 10.70 -35.12 9.80
C ILE A 16 9.80 -34.14 10.56
N ALA A 17 9.06 -34.64 11.55
CA ALA A 17 8.30 -33.81 12.47
C ALA A 17 9.27 -32.95 13.28
N THR A 18 9.55 -31.74 12.82
CA THR A 18 10.26 -30.73 13.60
C THR A 18 9.29 -30.20 14.66
N GLY A 19 9.25 -30.89 15.80
CA GLY A 19 8.61 -30.40 17.02
C GLY A 19 9.31 -29.15 17.53
N GLN A 20 9.01 -28.00 16.94
CA GLN A 20 9.35 -26.69 17.48
C GLN A 20 8.50 -26.50 18.74
N LYS A 21 9.10 -26.74 19.92
CA LYS A 21 8.51 -26.28 21.18
C LYS A 21 8.54 -24.75 21.15
N SER A 22 7.42 -24.13 20.82
CA SER A 22 7.25 -22.69 20.97
C SER A 22 7.20 -22.36 22.46
N PHE A 23 8.35 -21.99 23.02
CA PHE A 23 8.40 -21.31 24.31
C PHE A 23 7.79 -19.91 24.10
N ILE A 24 6.49 -19.77 24.32
CA ILE A 24 5.83 -18.46 24.36
C ILE A 24 6.18 -17.84 25.71
N SER A 25 7.14 -16.91 25.71
CA SER A 25 7.31 -15.98 26.84
C SER A 25 6.13 -15.01 26.82
N THR A 26 5.17 -15.23 27.71
CA THR A 26 3.92 -14.46 27.79
C THR A 26 4.15 -12.99 28.15
N SER A 27 5.26 -12.66 28.83
CA SER A 27 5.54 -11.31 29.33
C SER A 27 5.93 -10.31 28.24
N GLY A 28 6.64 -10.74 27.19
CA GLY A 28 6.98 -9.87 26.06
C GLY A 28 5.80 -9.65 25.11
N SER A 29 5.00 -10.69 24.90
CA SER A 29 3.87 -10.65 23.95
C SER A 29 2.66 -9.88 24.48
N CYS A 30 2.39 -9.90 25.79
CA CYS A 30 1.31 -9.12 26.39
C CYS A 30 1.55 -7.60 26.25
N MET A 31 2.80 -7.16 26.41
CA MET A 31 3.16 -5.74 26.29
C MET A 31 3.13 -5.25 24.84
N ILE A 32 3.44 -6.11 23.87
CA ILE A 32 3.31 -5.80 22.45
C ILE A 32 1.84 -5.66 22.04
N LYS A 33 0.98 -6.58 22.49
CA LYS A 33 -0.48 -6.51 22.24
C LYS A 33 -1.09 -5.23 22.79
N TRP A 34 -0.78 -4.91 24.04
CA TRP A 34 -1.22 -3.66 24.66
C TRP A 34 -0.75 -2.42 23.86
N ARG A 35 0.49 -2.40 23.35
CA ARG A 35 0.97 -1.28 22.51
C ARG A 35 0.17 -1.12 21.23
N TYR A 36 -0.16 -2.22 20.54
CA TYR A 36 -1.03 -2.17 19.37
C TYR A 36 -2.42 -1.64 19.72
N GLU A 37 -3.00 -2.08 20.84
CA GLU A 37 -4.31 -1.59 21.31
C GLU A 37 -4.31 -0.10 21.67
N GLN A 38 -3.14 0.48 21.96
CA GLN A 38 -2.97 1.90 22.23
C GLN A 38 -2.52 2.71 21.00
N ASP A 39 -2.50 2.11 19.81
CA ASP A 39 -1.98 2.71 18.57
C ASP A 39 -0.52 3.20 18.69
N ILE A 40 0.27 2.51 19.51
CA ILE A 40 1.70 2.78 19.70
C ILE A 40 2.51 1.71 18.96
N GLU A 41 3.66 2.12 18.42
CA GLU A 41 4.59 1.21 17.78
C GLU A 41 4.98 0.03 18.72
N PRO A 42 4.84 -1.23 18.27
CA PRO A 42 5.14 -2.42 19.06
C PRO A 42 6.60 -2.51 19.49
N ASN A 43 7.52 -2.07 18.61
CA ASN A 43 8.93 -1.97 18.95
C ASN A 43 9.24 -0.55 19.48
N PRO A 44 9.54 -0.39 20.78
CA PRO A 44 9.78 0.93 21.37
C PRO A 44 10.97 1.68 20.75
N ASN A 45 11.91 0.95 20.12
CA ASN A 45 13.10 1.53 19.49
C ASN A 45 12.93 1.88 18.01
N ARG A 46 11.76 1.57 17.41
CA ARG A 46 11.53 1.85 15.98
C ARG A 46 11.11 3.30 15.78
N TYR A 47 10.12 3.76 16.53
CA TYR A 47 9.56 5.10 16.41
C TYR A 47 8.98 5.55 17.74
N GLY A 48 9.13 6.84 18.05
CA GLY A 48 8.59 7.43 19.28
C GLY A 48 9.56 8.41 19.94
N PRO A 49 9.18 8.99 21.08
CA PRO A 49 9.98 9.99 21.78
C PRO A 49 11.35 9.46 22.20
N LEU A 50 11.44 8.16 22.55
CA LEU A 50 12.69 7.50 22.92
C LEU A 50 13.74 7.51 21.80
N THR A 51 13.31 7.43 20.53
CA THR A 51 14.23 7.34 19.37
C THR A 51 14.40 8.66 18.62
N GLN A 52 13.40 9.54 18.70
CA GLN A 52 13.38 10.80 17.95
C GLN A 52 13.90 11.99 18.75
N LYS A 53 13.76 12.00 20.08
CA LYS A 53 14.32 13.08 20.91
C LYS A 53 15.83 12.86 21.09
N PRO A 54 16.60 13.95 21.25
CA PRO A 54 18.01 13.84 21.57
C PRO A 54 18.21 13.29 22.99
N ASP A 55 19.26 12.47 23.16
CA ASP A 55 19.59 11.83 24.45
C ASP A 55 20.14 12.83 25.49
N TYR A 56 20.70 13.96 25.04
CA TYR A 56 21.28 15.01 25.89
C TYR A 56 20.91 16.39 25.38
N SER A 57 21.23 17.42 26.15
CA SER A 57 21.13 18.83 25.73
C SER A 57 22.29 19.63 26.30
N PHE A 58 22.67 20.72 25.63
CA PHE A 58 23.70 21.63 26.14
C PHE A 58 23.09 22.53 27.22
N VAL A 59 23.85 22.80 28.29
CA VAL A 59 23.42 23.72 29.37
C VAL A 59 23.13 25.12 28.82
N ASP A 60 23.88 25.54 27.81
CA ASP A 60 23.67 26.80 27.08
C ASP A 60 22.36 26.87 26.28
N GLY A 61 21.62 25.75 26.16
CA GLY A 61 20.40 25.67 25.35
C GLY A 61 20.66 25.56 23.84
N ARG A 62 21.91 25.37 23.42
CA ARG A 62 22.25 25.15 22.00
C ARG A 62 21.58 23.85 21.49
N PRO A 63 21.15 23.82 20.22
CA PRO A 63 20.57 22.61 19.65
C PRO A 63 21.62 21.51 19.50
N VAL A 64 21.19 20.27 19.66
CA VAL A 64 22.03 19.08 19.48
C VAL A 64 22.27 18.85 17.99
N PRO A 65 23.53 18.65 17.55
CA PRO A 65 23.80 18.32 16.16
C PRO A 65 23.14 17.00 15.76
N ILE A 66 22.59 16.95 14.55
CA ILE A 66 21.82 15.79 14.07
C ILE A 66 22.77 14.60 13.81
N GLY A 67 22.46 13.46 14.44
CA GLY A 67 23.19 12.22 14.19
C GLY A 67 22.88 11.59 12.83
N VAL A 68 23.85 10.84 12.26
CA VAL A 68 23.73 10.22 10.93
C VAL A 68 22.50 9.33 10.79
N LYS A 69 22.16 8.55 11.81
CA LYS A 69 20.98 7.66 11.78
C LYS A 69 19.66 8.45 11.80
N ALA A 70 19.59 9.53 12.58
CA ALA A 70 18.43 10.41 12.62
C ALA A 70 18.23 11.07 11.25
N TYR A 71 19.30 11.59 10.66
CA TYR A 71 19.28 12.16 9.31
C TYR A 71 18.79 11.15 8.26
N LYS A 72 19.30 9.91 8.29
CA LYS A 72 18.85 8.84 7.38
C LYS A 72 17.35 8.54 7.51
N ARG A 73 16.81 8.53 8.74
CA ARG A 73 15.37 8.34 8.98
C ARG A 73 14.55 9.50 8.41
N MET A 74 14.98 10.74 8.63
CA MET A 74 14.31 11.93 8.08
C MET A 74 14.28 11.89 6.55
N LYS A 75 15.41 11.58 5.89
CA LYS A 75 15.47 11.44 4.43
C LYS A 75 14.63 10.28 3.89
N LEU A 76 14.48 9.21 4.64
CA LEU A 76 13.56 8.13 4.26
C LEU A 76 12.10 8.61 4.34
N GLN A 77 11.72 9.31 5.41
CA GLN A 77 10.37 9.86 5.56
C GLN A 77 10.03 10.87 4.46
N GLU A 78 10.98 11.73 4.09
CA GLU A 78 10.85 12.68 2.97
C GLU A 78 10.53 11.94 1.65
N LYS A 79 11.32 10.93 1.30
CA LYS A 79 11.08 10.11 0.08
C LYS A 79 9.74 9.39 0.10
N LEU A 80 9.31 8.90 1.26
CA LEU A 80 8.01 8.27 1.40
C LEU A 80 6.88 9.28 1.20
N CYS A 81 7.02 10.48 1.76
CA CYS A 81 6.06 11.56 1.60
C CYS A 81 5.94 11.99 0.14
N GLU A 82 7.07 12.23 -0.54
CA GLU A 82 7.11 12.54 -1.98
C GLU A 82 6.37 11.48 -2.79
N ARG A 83 6.63 10.20 -2.52
CA ARG A 83 5.96 9.09 -3.22
C ARG A 83 4.46 9.07 -2.96
N ILE A 84 4.01 9.29 -1.73
CA ILE A 84 2.59 9.30 -1.39
C ILE A 84 1.88 10.42 -2.15
N VAL A 85 2.45 11.63 -2.16
CA VAL A 85 1.87 12.79 -2.86
C VAL A 85 1.77 12.52 -4.36
N THR A 86 2.84 12.02 -4.99
CA THR A 86 2.84 11.71 -6.42
C THR A 86 1.79 10.66 -6.77
N LEU A 87 1.74 9.54 -6.03
CA LEU A 87 0.78 8.47 -6.32
C LEU A 87 -0.66 8.89 -6.10
N SER A 88 -0.93 9.71 -5.07
CA SER A 88 -2.28 10.27 -4.85
C SER A 88 -2.69 11.15 -6.02
N GLY A 89 -1.81 12.06 -6.46
CA GLY A 89 -2.09 12.94 -7.60
C GLY A 89 -2.29 12.19 -8.92
N GLU A 90 -1.57 11.08 -9.14
CA GLU A 90 -1.77 10.22 -10.30
C GLU A 90 -3.16 9.57 -10.31
N ILE A 91 -3.65 9.11 -9.15
CA ILE A 91 -4.99 8.53 -9.00
C ILE A 91 -6.06 9.58 -9.29
N ASP A 92 -5.94 10.76 -8.67
CA ASP A 92 -6.89 11.85 -8.86
C ASP A 92 -6.95 12.27 -10.34
N PHE A 93 -5.79 12.40 -10.98
CA PHE A 93 -5.70 12.69 -12.40
C PHE A 93 -6.36 11.61 -13.27
N ALA A 94 -6.19 10.33 -12.94
CA ALA A 94 -6.78 9.23 -13.68
C ALA A 94 -8.31 9.26 -13.61
N ILE A 95 -8.87 9.57 -12.43
CA ILE A 95 -10.32 9.70 -12.24
C ILE A 95 -10.86 10.88 -13.08
N ASP A 96 -10.22 12.04 -12.99
CA ASP A 96 -10.62 13.23 -13.75
C ASP A 96 -10.59 12.99 -15.26
N ARG A 97 -9.51 12.36 -15.74
CA ARG A 97 -9.37 12.00 -17.15
C ARG A 97 -10.46 11.03 -17.61
N TYR A 98 -10.79 10.04 -16.79
CA TYR A 98 -11.83 9.06 -17.10
C TYR A 98 -13.21 9.73 -17.21
N ASN A 99 -13.55 10.59 -16.25
CA ASN A 99 -14.81 11.33 -16.25
C ASN A 99 -14.94 12.24 -17.47
N LYS A 100 -13.90 13.02 -17.79
CA LYS A 100 -13.87 13.87 -18.99
C LYS A 100 -14.09 13.06 -20.27
N LYS A 101 -13.40 11.94 -20.42
CA LYS A 101 -13.56 11.07 -21.59
C LYS A 101 -14.99 10.53 -21.71
N LYS A 102 -15.60 10.14 -20.59
CA LYS A 102 -16.98 9.67 -20.57
C LYS A 102 -17.96 10.76 -20.99
N GLU A 103 -17.79 11.98 -20.49
CA GLU A 103 -18.60 13.13 -20.87
C GLU A 103 -18.45 13.45 -22.36
N GLU A 104 -17.23 13.44 -22.89
CA GLU A 104 -16.95 13.63 -24.32
C GLU A 104 -17.65 12.58 -25.19
N GLU A 105 -17.60 11.30 -24.79
CA GLU A 105 -18.30 10.21 -25.49
C GLU A 105 -19.83 10.39 -25.47
N GLU A 106 -20.39 10.85 -24.35
CA GLU A 106 -21.82 11.15 -24.24
C GLU A 106 -22.23 12.35 -25.09
N MET A 107 -21.43 13.42 -25.09
CA MET A 107 -21.67 14.61 -25.91
C MET A 107 -21.54 14.28 -27.40
N PHE A 108 -20.57 13.45 -27.79
CA PHE A 108 -20.42 12.98 -29.16
C PHE A 108 -21.64 12.18 -29.62
N LYS A 109 -22.14 11.27 -28.78
CA LYS A 109 -23.36 10.49 -29.07
C LYS A 109 -24.58 11.42 -29.23
N LYS A 110 -24.75 12.41 -28.34
CA LYS A 110 -25.84 13.40 -28.44
C LYS A 110 -25.73 14.20 -29.75
N HIS A 111 -24.55 14.71 -30.07
CA HIS A 111 -24.31 15.45 -31.31
C HIS A 111 -24.56 14.59 -32.56
N MET A 112 -24.17 13.31 -32.53
CA MET A 112 -24.46 12.37 -33.62
C MET A 112 -25.97 12.12 -33.79
N ILE A 113 -26.75 12.09 -32.69
CA ILE A 113 -28.21 11.94 -32.77
C ILE A 113 -28.86 13.22 -33.28
N GLU A 114 -28.42 14.39 -32.79
CA GLU A 114 -28.93 15.70 -33.21
C GLU A 114 -28.63 16.02 -34.68
N SER A 115 -27.46 15.62 -35.17
CA SER A 115 -27.07 15.79 -36.58
C SER A 115 -27.77 14.83 -37.54
N LYS A 116 -28.41 13.75 -37.05
CA LYS A 116 -29.19 12.85 -37.90
C LYS A 116 -30.46 13.56 -38.40
N LEU A 117 -30.69 13.44 -39.70
CA LEU A 117 -31.94 13.89 -40.32
C LEU A 117 -33.13 13.11 -39.77
N LYS A 118 -34.30 13.76 -39.70
CA LYS A 118 -35.56 13.12 -39.31
C LYS A 118 -35.83 11.92 -40.21
N SER A 119 -36.26 10.80 -39.62
CA SER A 119 -36.69 9.63 -40.39
C SER A 119 -37.88 10.02 -41.29
N LYS A 120 -37.86 9.52 -42.53
CA LYS A 120 -39.01 9.63 -43.45
C LYS A 120 -39.78 8.30 -43.40
N GLY A 121 -41.11 8.37 -43.33
CA GLY A 121 -41.94 7.18 -43.61
C GLY A 121 -43.15 6.92 -42.71
N ASP A 122 -43.21 7.45 -41.48
CA ASP A 122 -44.23 7.01 -40.49
C ASP A 122 -45.59 7.74 -40.54
N LYS A 123 -45.76 8.76 -41.38
CA LYS A 123 -46.98 9.60 -41.40
C LYS A 123 -47.98 9.26 -42.52
N LEU A 124 -47.89 8.06 -43.11
CA LEU A 124 -48.65 7.67 -44.31
C LEU A 124 -49.59 6.46 -44.10
N GLN A 125 -50.07 6.21 -42.89
CA GLN A 125 -51.13 5.22 -42.62
C GLN A 125 -52.42 5.91 -42.17
#